data_AF-A0A7V9QBD8-F1
#
_entry.id   AF-A0A7V9QBD8-F1
#
_cell.length_a   1.000
_cell.length_b   1.000
_cell.length_c   1.000
_cell.angle_alpha   90.00
_cell.angle_beta   90.00
_cell.angle_gamma   90.00
#
_symmetry.space_group_name_H-M   'P 1'
#
loop_
_entity.id
_entity.type
_entity.pdbx_description
1 polymer ?
#
loop_
_entity_poly.entity_id
_entity_poly.type
_entity_poly.pdbx_seq_one_letter_code
_entity_poly.pdbx_strand_id
1 'polypeptide(L)'
;MMVIFLPALRRSARVLATLALLVASGCGGIDQSGFSGDVNVLLARGAAYSASLTDRRAVNLSDVEIIAIGYLERARIGLGSPFRLIDFALSDPSLPPDVRELLAYAILSQIVRGHVYDVEPGVLDLVHLAGPRGATRAGGQQMQLIEREIASAPTATSGERAVRLGYRLAEAERTVTGVPQSVVAHVASLVSDRRRAREDVSLLLRTATQRGLD
;
A
#
# COMPACT_ATOMS: atom_id res chain seq x y z
N MET A 1 -56.39 18.46 33.31
CA MET A 1 -55.96 17.22 33.99
C MET A 1 -55.37 16.29 32.94
N MET A 2 -54.05 16.07 33.02
CA MET A 2 -53.20 15.23 32.16
C MET A 2 -53.64 13.77 32.18
N VAL A 3 -53.57 13.04 31.04
CA VAL A 3 -52.65 11.90 30.80
C VAL A 3 -52.55 11.67 29.28
N ILE A 4 -51.32 11.63 28.78
CA ILE A 4 -50.86 11.44 27.41
C ILE A 4 -50.10 10.10 27.34
N PHE A 5 -50.22 9.39 26.21
CA PHE A 5 -49.37 8.31 25.66
C PHE A 5 -49.30 6.94 26.36
N LEU A 6 -49.50 5.86 25.59
CA LEU A 6 -48.50 4.82 25.27
C LEU A 6 -49.15 3.62 24.53
N PRO A 7 -49.07 3.56 23.18
CA PRO A 7 -49.08 2.26 22.49
C PRO A 7 -47.80 2.00 21.67
N ALA A 8 -46.88 2.97 21.60
CA ALA A 8 -45.71 2.91 20.71
C ALA A 8 -44.56 2.00 21.18
N LEU A 9 -44.47 1.67 22.49
CA LEU A 9 -43.31 0.93 23.02
C LEU A 9 -43.23 -0.54 22.57
N ARG A 10 -44.36 -1.19 22.29
CA ARG A 10 -44.38 -2.65 21.99
C ARG A 10 -43.94 -3.00 20.57
N ARG A 11 -44.08 -2.08 19.60
CA ARG A 11 -43.63 -2.31 18.22
C ARG A 11 -42.12 -2.10 18.06
N SER A 12 -41.55 -1.12 18.77
CA SER A 12 -40.12 -0.83 18.74
C SER A 12 -39.27 -1.96 19.32
N ALA A 13 -39.75 -2.65 20.35
CA ALA A 13 -39.05 -3.79 20.94
C ALA A 13 -38.92 -4.99 19.98
N ARG A 14 -39.90 -5.20 19.09
CA ARG A 14 -39.86 -6.31 18.11
C ARG A 14 -38.94 -5.99 16.92
N VAL A 15 -38.86 -4.73 16.50
CA VAL A 15 -37.93 -4.29 15.44
C VAL A 15 -36.48 -4.30 15.93
N LEU A 16 -36.23 -3.95 17.19
CA LEU A 16 -34.90 -4.07 17.80
C LEU A 16 -34.44 -5.52 17.95
N ALA A 17 -35.35 -6.45 18.28
CA ALA A 17 -35.02 -7.86 18.41
C ALA A 17 -34.68 -8.52 17.05
N THR A 18 -35.35 -8.15 15.96
CA THR A 18 -35.00 -8.66 14.63
C THR A 18 -33.73 -8.03 14.07
N LEU A 19 -33.42 -6.76 14.39
CA LEU A 19 -32.14 -6.14 14.02
C LEU A 19 -30.95 -6.78 14.78
N ALA A 20 -31.14 -7.14 16.05
CA ALA A 20 -30.11 -7.81 16.85
C ALA A 20 -29.82 -9.23 16.35
N LEU A 21 -30.82 -9.95 15.83
CA LEU A 21 -30.63 -11.28 15.25
C LEU A 21 -29.90 -11.24 13.89
N LEU A 22 -30.10 -10.18 13.10
CA LEU A 22 -29.42 -9.99 11.80
C LEU A 22 -27.95 -9.58 11.93
N VAL A 23 -27.55 -8.92 13.03
CA VAL A 23 -26.15 -8.61 13.32
C VAL A 23 -25.39 -9.85 13.80
N ALA A 24 -26.06 -10.79 14.48
CA ALA A 24 -25.42 -12.00 15.00
C ALA A 24 -25.08 -13.05 13.91
N SER A 25 -25.73 -13.01 12.75
CA SER A 25 -25.47 -13.96 11.64
C SER A 25 -24.41 -13.47 10.64
N GLY A 26 -23.87 -12.26 10.81
CA GLY A 26 -22.78 -11.71 9.98
C GLY A 26 -21.38 -12.05 10.47
N CYS A 27 -21.24 -12.60 11.68
CA CYS A 27 -19.98 -13.15 12.18
C CYS A 27 -19.80 -14.58 11.64
N GLY A 28 -19.63 -14.69 10.32
CA GLY A 28 -18.87 -15.82 9.77
C GLY A 28 -17.50 -15.74 10.44
N GLY A 29 -17.23 -16.66 11.35
CA GLY A 29 -15.95 -16.77 12.02
C GLY A 29 -14.88 -16.83 10.94
N ILE A 30 -14.12 -15.74 10.82
CA ILE A 30 -12.79 -15.83 10.25
C ILE A 30 -12.09 -16.81 11.17
N ASP A 31 -11.73 -17.97 10.63
CA ASP A 31 -10.92 -18.93 11.37
C ASP A 31 -9.73 -18.16 11.94
N GLN A 32 -9.73 -18.00 13.26
CA GLN A 32 -8.60 -17.45 14.00
C GLN A 32 -7.54 -18.53 14.14
N SER A 33 -7.21 -19.22 13.04
CA SER A 33 -5.89 -19.82 12.89
C SER A 33 -4.92 -18.66 12.80
N GLY A 34 -4.65 -18.04 13.95
CA GLY A 34 -3.68 -16.99 14.12
C GLY A 34 -2.35 -17.48 13.59
N PHE A 35 -1.66 -16.59 12.88
CA PHE A 35 -0.31 -16.80 12.39
C PHE A 35 0.54 -17.46 13.49
N SER A 36 0.97 -18.69 13.22
CA SER A 36 1.71 -19.52 14.17
C SER A 36 3.20 -19.41 13.83
N GLY A 37 3.89 -18.46 14.44
CA GLY A 37 5.36 -18.37 14.39
C GLY A 37 5.90 -16.94 14.41
N ASP A 38 7.19 -16.83 14.77
CA ASP A 38 7.92 -15.56 14.84
C ASP A 38 7.73 -14.75 13.55
N VAL A 39 7.09 -13.59 13.65
CA VAL A 39 6.79 -12.70 12.53
C VAL A 39 8.05 -12.36 11.73
N ASN A 40 9.22 -12.27 12.35
CA ASN A 40 10.48 -12.02 11.62
C ASN A 40 10.85 -13.20 10.73
N VAL A 41 10.62 -14.43 11.19
CA VAL A 41 10.83 -15.65 10.40
C VAL A 41 9.86 -15.67 9.21
N LEU A 42 8.60 -15.30 9.42
CA LEU A 42 7.59 -15.28 8.37
C LEU A 42 7.89 -14.18 7.32
N LEU A 43 8.31 -12.99 7.75
CA LEU A 43 8.79 -11.93 6.86
C LEU A 43 10.02 -12.35 6.06
N ALA A 44 10.98 -13.05 6.69
CA ALA A 44 12.16 -13.56 6.01
C ALA A 44 11.81 -14.63 4.96
N ARG A 45 10.87 -15.52 5.27
CA ARG A 45 10.35 -16.53 4.33
C ARG A 45 9.62 -15.87 3.15
N GLY A 46 8.73 -14.91 3.41
CA GLY A 46 8.03 -14.16 2.36
C GLY A 46 9.01 -13.42 1.45
N ALA A 47 10.04 -12.81 2.03
CA ALA A 47 11.11 -12.17 1.26
C ALA A 47 11.89 -13.15 0.37
N ALA A 48 12.24 -14.33 0.90
CA ALA A 48 12.92 -15.37 0.14
C ALA A 48 12.03 -15.91 -0.99
N TYR A 49 10.73 -16.07 -0.74
CA TYR A 49 9.75 -16.45 -1.74
C TYR A 49 9.69 -15.45 -2.89
N SER A 50 9.54 -14.15 -2.59
CA SER A 50 9.55 -13.10 -3.62
C SER A 50 10.85 -13.12 -4.44
N ALA A 51 12.01 -13.30 -3.81
CA ALA A 51 13.29 -13.39 -4.52
C ALA A 51 13.34 -14.61 -5.45
N SER A 52 12.88 -15.77 -4.97
CA SER A 52 12.86 -17.00 -5.76
C SER A 52 11.98 -16.92 -7.03
N LEU A 53 10.94 -16.09 -7.01
CA LEU A 53 10.07 -15.87 -8.17
C LEU A 53 10.76 -15.00 -9.23
N THR A 54 11.54 -14.00 -8.81
CA THR A 54 12.30 -13.12 -9.71
C THR A 54 13.43 -13.84 -10.43
N ASP A 55 14.06 -14.82 -9.78
CA ASP A 55 15.18 -15.59 -10.37
C ASP A 55 14.73 -16.62 -11.44
N ARG A 56 13.42 -16.86 -11.57
CA ARG A 56 12.88 -17.83 -12.52
C ARG A 56 12.71 -17.24 -13.92
N ARG A 57 13.06 -18.04 -14.93
CA ARG A 57 12.77 -17.71 -16.33
C ARG A 57 11.27 -17.86 -16.60
N ALA A 58 10.72 -16.93 -17.38
CA ALA A 58 9.29 -16.89 -17.71
C ALA A 58 8.71 -18.20 -18.28
N VAL A 59 9.52 -18.99 -19.00
CA VAL A 59 9.10 -20.26 -19.62
C VAL A 59 8.86 -21.38 -18.58
N ASN A 60 9.34 -21.22 -17.35
CA ASN A 60 9.30 -22.24 -16.30
C ASN A 60 8.37 -21.87 -15.15
N LEU A 61 7.42 -20.96 -15.37
CA LEU A 61 6.48 -20.54 -14.34
C LEU A 61 5.20 -21.37 -14.41
N SER A 62 4.78 -21.88 -13.26
CA SER A 62 3.45 -22.46 -13.07
C SER A 62 2.38 -21.36 -12.97
N ASP A 63 1.11 -21.71 -13.17
CA ASP A 63 -0.01 -20.76 -13.04
C ASP A 63 -0.06 -20.08 -11.66
N VAL A 64 0.22 -20.85 -10.60
CA VAL A 64 0.30 -20.34 -9.22
C VAL A 64 1.38 -19.26 -9.09
N GLU A 65 2.53 -19.46 -9.73
CA GLU A 65 3.64 -18.50 -9.69
C GLU A 65 3.34 -17.27 -10.52
N ILE A 66 2.66 -17.41 -11.67
CA ILE A 66 2.21 -16.27 -12.47
C ILE A 66 1.24 -15.40 -11.67
N ILE A 67 0.29 -16.01 -10.95
CA ILE A 67 -0.65 -15.29 -10.08
C ILE A 67 0.12 -14.58 -8.97
N ALA A 68 1.02 -15.27 -8.28
CA ALA A 68 1.83 -14.70 -7.21
C ALA A 68 2.69 -13.51 -7.69
N ILE A 69 3.33 -13.63 -8.85
CA ILE A 69 4.06 -12.54 -9.51
C ILE A 69 3.12 -11.37 -9.81
N GLY A 70 1.91 -11.65 -10.30
CA GLY A 70 0.90 -10.62 -10.57
C GLY A 70 0.55 -9.80 -9.32
N TYR A 71 0.40 -10.44 -8.16
CA TYR A 71 0.19 -9.74 -6.88
C TYR A 71 1.38 -8.87 -6.49
N LEU A 72 2.60 -9.42 -6.58
CA LEU A 72 3.83 -8.71 -6.23
C LEU A 72 4.06 -7.51 -7.16
N GLU A 73 3.86 -7.67 -8.46
CA GLU A 73 3.98 -6.58 -9.42
C GLU A 73 2.93 -5.50 -9.17
N ARG A 74 1.66 -5.87 -8.91
CA ARG A 74 0.63 -4.88 -8.55
C ARG A 74 1.00 -4.08 -7.31
N ALA A 75 1.59 -4.73 -6.30
CA ALA A 75 2.10 -4.02 -5.12
C ALA A 75 3.29 -3.11 -5.48
N ARG A 76 4.23 -3.61 -6.30
CA ARG A 76 5.40 -2.86 -6.79
C ARG A 76 4.98 -1.62 -7.55
N ILE A 77 4.10 -1.69 -8.54
CA ILE A 77 3.70 -0.53 -9.35
C ILE A 77 2.55 0.30 -8.74
N GLY A 78 2.08 -0.04 -7.54
CA GLY A 78 1.06 0.73 -6.83
C GLY A 78 -0.36 0.57 -7.36
N LEU A 79 -0.69 -0.55 -8.01
CA LEU A 79 -2.04 -0.87 -8.49
C LEU A 79 -2.93 -1.40 -7.36
N GLY A 80 -3.33 -0.48 -6.48
CA GLY A 80 -4.16 -0.72 -5.31
C GLY A 80 -3.40 -0.54 -4.00
N SER A 81 -4.12 -0.68 -2.88
CA SER A 81 -3.50 -0.71 -1.56
C SER A 81 -2.81 -2.06 -1.35
N PRO A 82 -1.52 -2.12 -0.95
CA PRO A 82 -0.81 -3.37 -0.74
C PRO A 82 -1.40 -4.17 0.43
N PHE A 83 -2.03 -3.51 1.41
CA PHE A 83 -2.76 -4.19 2.48
C PHE A 83 -4.02 -4.88 1.95
N ARG A 84 -4.77 -4.26 1.03
CA ARG A 84 -5.88 -4.94 0.35
C ARG A 84 -5.42 -6.08 -0.55
N LEU A 85 -4.24 -5.94 -1.17
CA LEU A 85 -3.66 -7.03 -1.95
C LEU A 85 -3.33 -8.24 -1.07
N ILE A 86 -2.91 -8.03 0.18
CA ILE A 86 -2.74 -9.10 1.17
C ILE A 86 -4.09 -9.81 1.44
N ASP A 87 -5.16 -9.05 1.71
CA ASP A 87 -6.49 -9.64 1.94
C ASP A 87 -6.98 -10.47 0.75
N PHE A 88 -6.76 -9.96 -0.47
CA PHE A 88 -7.09 -10.66 -1.69
C PHE A 88 -6.23 -11.92 -1.89
N ALA A 89 -4.94 -11.87 -1.62
CA ALA A 89 -4.05 -13.03 -1.72
C ALA A 89 -4.46 -14.13 -0.71
N LEU A 90 -4.80 -13.76 0.52
CA LEU A 90 -5.28 -14.69 1.56
C LEU A 90 -6.60 -15.39 1.17
N SER A 91 -7.41 -14.73 0.34
CA SER A 91 -8.73 -15.21 -0.06
C SER A 91 -8.78 -15.83 -1.46
N ASP A 92 -7.67 -15.82 -2.23
CA ASP A 92 -7.68 -16.24 -3.63
C ASP A 92 -7.81 -17.76 -3.77
N PRO A 93 -8.96 -18.29 -4.28
CA PRO A 93 -9.17 -19.73 -4.42
C PRO A 93 -8.20 -20.39 -5.41
N SER A 94 -7.57 -19.61 -6.29
CA SER A 94 -6.62 -20.07 -7.30
C SER A 94 -5.25 -20.39 -6.71
N LEU A 95 -4.99 -19.96 -5.47
CA LEU A 95 -3.75 -20.22 -4.75
C LEU A 95 -3.93 -21.34 -3.71
N PRO A 96 -2.98 -22.28 -3.59
CA PRO A 96 -2.90 -23.20 -2.47
C PRO A 96 -2.79 -22.47 -1.11
N PRO A 97 -3.37 -22.99 -0.01
CA PRO A 97 -3.39 -22.28 1.28
C PRO A 97 -2.02 -21.84 1.80
N ASP A 98 -1.01 -22.68 1.65
CA ASP A 98 0.39 -22.41 2.02
C ASP A 98 0.99 -21.26 1.19
N VAL A 99 0.67 -21.20 -0.10
CA VAL A 99 1.11 -20.13 -0.99
C VAL A 99 0.41 -18.80 -0.66
N ARG A 100 -0.86 -18.83 -0.25
CA ARG A 100 -1.60 -17.62 0.16
C ARG A 100 -0.92 -16.91 1.32
N GLU A 101 -0.58 -17.66 2.36
CA GLU A 101 0.11 -17.14 3.54
C GLU A 101 1.51 -16.64 3.17
N LEU A 102 2.26 -17.42 2.40
CA LEU A 102 3.60 -17.05 1.97
C LEU A 102 3.61 -15.79 1.09
N LEU A 103 2.63 -15.64 0.20
CA LEU A 103 2.45 -14.47 -0.65
C LEU A 103 2.03 -13.24 0.16
N ALA A 104 1.14 -13.39 1.15
CA ALA A 104 0.79 -12.31 2.07
C ALA A 104 2.04 -11.76 2.78
N TYR A 105 2.89 -12.64 3.32
CA TYR A 105 4.15 -12.23 3.92
C TYR A 105 5.16 -11.68 2.91
N ALA A 106 5.17 -12.16 1.67
CA ALA A 106 6.00 -11.62 0.61
C ALA A 106 5.63 -10.16 0.32
N ILE A 107 4.34 -9.85 0.15
CA ILE A 107 3.86 -8.47 -0.03
C ILE A 107 4.21 -7.62 1.21
N LEU A 108 3.94 -8.13 2.42
CA LEU A 108 4.26 -7.42 3.66
C LEU A 108 5.76 -7.10 3.78
N SER A 109 6.63 -8.04 3.40
CA SER A 109 8.08 -7.85 3.38
C SER A 109 8.52 -6.77 2.38
N GLN A 110 7.86 -6.67 1.22
CA GLN A 110 8.12 -5.59 0.27
C GLN A 110 7.70 -4.23 0.82
N ILE A 111 6.60 -4.15 1.58
CA ILE A 111 6.20 -2.92 2.27
C ILE A 111 7.31 -2.52 3.25
N VAL A 112 7.74 -3.42 4.14
CA VAL A 112 8.79 -3.14 5.15
C VAL A 112 10.07 -2.62 4.50
N ARG A 113 10.49 -3.23 3.39
CA ARG A 113 11.69 -2.84 2.62
C ARG A 113 11.50 -1.59 1.76
N GLY A 114 10.27 -1.15 1.54
CA GLY A 114 9.96 0.00 0.69
C GLY A 114 10.02 -0.30 -0.81
N HIS A 115 9.76 -1.55 -1.22
CA HIS A 115 9.73 -1.97 -2.62
C HIS A 115 8.31 -1.93 -3.24
N VAL A 116 7.33 -1.37 -2.52
CA VAL A 116 6.00 -1.08 -3.04
C VAL A 116 5.92 0.35 -3.59
N TYR A 117 4.97 0.59 -4.51
CA TYR A 117 4.84 1.87 -5.20
C TYR A 117 6.14 2.37 -5.85
N ASP A 118 6.99 1.46 -6.31
CA ASP A 118 8.24 1.70 -7.01
C ASP A 118 8.02 2.53 -8.28
N VAL A 119 8.92 3.47 -8.54
CA VAL A 119 8.80 4.42 -9.65
C VAL A 119 10.08 4.40 -10.47
N GLU A 120 9.95 4.12 -11.76
CA GLU A 120 11.05 4.19 -12.71
C GLU A 120 11.53 5.66 -12.85
N PRO A 121 12.77 6.01 -12.44
CA PRO A 121 13.22 7.40 -12.41
C PRO A 121 13.26 8.07 -13.78
N GLY A 122 13.41 7.29 -14.86
CA GLY A 122 13.39 7.80 -16.24
C GLY A 122 12.08 8.52 -16.62
N VAL A 123 10.97 8.27 -15.92
CA VAL A 123 9.72 9.01 -16.11
C VAL A 123 9.88 10.52 -15.83
N LEU A 124 10.82 10.90 -14.96
CA LEU A 124 11.12 12.29 -14.64
C LEU A 124 12.10 12.95 -15.61
N ASP A 125 12.64 12.23 -16.61
CA ASP A 125 13.47 12.85 -17.65
C ASP A 125 12.68 13.83 -18.53
N LEU A 126 11.35 13.78 -18.48
CA LEU A 126 10.46 14.76 -19.10
C LEU A 126 10.58 16.16 -18.46
N VAL A 127 11.07 16.23 -17.22
CA VAL A 127 11.31 17.50 -16.52
C VAL A 127 12.71 18.00 -16.86
N HIS A 128 12.79 19.08 -17.62
CA HIS A 128 14.08 19.63 -18.06
C HIS A 128 14.50 20.81 -17.19
N LEU A 129 15.72 20.79 -16.67
CA LEU A 129 16.34 21.95 -16.04
C LEU A 129 16.67 23.01 -17.10
N ALA A 130 16.39 24.27 -16.83
CA ALA A 130 16.78 25.37 -17.70
C ALA A 130 18.31 25.58 -17.64
N GLY A 131 19.00 25.54 -18.77
CA GLY A 131 20.45 25.74 -18.82
C GLY A 131 21.05 25.83 -20.23
N PRO A 132 22.28 26.39 -20.39
CA PRO A 132 22.91 26.63 -21.69
C PRO A 132 23.37 25.36 -22.42
N ARG A 133 23.54 24.27 -21.69
CA ARG A 133 23.82 22.93 -22.22
C ARG A 133 22.47 22.23 -22.24
N GLY A 134 21.93 21.98 -23.43
CA GLY A 134 20.55 21.52 -23.62
C GLY A 134 20.08 20.47 -22.61
N ALA A 135 18.79 20.53 -22.27
CA ALA A 135 18.05 19.65 -21.37
C ALA A 135 18.78 18.35 -20.96
N THR A 136 19.53 18.40 -19.85
CA THR A 136 20.14 17.20 -19.28
C THR A 136 19.05 16.32 -18.68
N ARG A 137 19.01 15.04 -19.08
CA ARG A 137 18.22 13.99 -18.41
C ARG A 137 18.63 13.94 -16.94
N ALA A 138 17.72 14.30 -16.05
CA ALA A 138 17.96 14.46 -14.63
C ALA A 138 17.03 13.59 -13.77
N GLY A 139 16.30 12.64 -14.36
CA GLY A 139 15.22 11.90 -13.70
C GLY A 139 15.64 11.23 -12.39
N GLY A 140 16.82 10.61 -12.36
CA GLY A 140 17.39 10.05 -11.12
C GLY A 140 17.66 11.10 -10.03
N GLN A 141 18.16 12.29 -10.40
CA GLN A 141 18.40 13.38 -9.44
C GLN A 141 17.08 13.98 -8.93
N GLN A 142 16.10 14.13 -9.83
CA GLN A 142 14.77 14.60 -9.50
C GLN A 142 14.04 13.62 -8.58
N MET A 143 14.15 12.31 -8.84
CA MET A 143 13.59 11.27 -7.97
C MET A 143 14.19 11.37 -6.56
N GLN A 144 15.51 11.45 -6.45
CA GLN A 144 16.18 11.58 -5.16
C GLN A 144 15.76 12.85 -4.41
N LEU A 145 15.52 13.96 -5.11
CA LEU A 145 15.01 15.19 -4.50
C LEU A 145 13.61 14.95 -3.93
N ILE A 146 12.69 14.39 -4.73
CA ILE A 146 11.32 14.08 -4.30
C ILE A 146 11.32 13.15 -3.07
N GLU A 147 12.13 12.09 -3.11
CA GLU A 147 12.24 11.13 -2.00
C GLU A 147 12.78 11.79 -0.74
N ARG A 148 13.81 12.63 -0.83
CA ARG A 148 14.36 13.36 0.32
C ARG A 148 13.35 14.32 0.92
N GLU A 149 12.68 15.12 0.09
CA GLU A 149 11.67 16.09 0.56
C GLU A 149 10.48 15.40 1.22
N ILE A 150 10.01 14.28 0.66
CA ILE A 150 8.91 13.53 1.25
C ILE A 150 9.37 12.82 2.54
N ALA A 151 10.60 12.32 2.61
CA ALA A 151 11.12 11.65 3.80
C ALA A 151 11.35 12.62 4.97
N SER A 152 11.82 13.84 4.71
CA SER A 152 12.16 14.84 5.74
C SER A 152 10.94 15.59 6.27
N ALA A 153 9.83 15.62 5.52
CA ALA A 153 8.63 16.36 5.91
C ALA A 153 7.96 15.78 7.18
N PRO A 154 7.24 16.60 7.97
CA PRO A 154 6.53 16.14 9.17
C PRO A 154 5.56 14.99 8.89
N THR A 155 4.86 15.04 7.76
CA THR A 155 3.98 13.97 7.28
C THR A 155 4.24 13.67 5.81
N ALA A 156 3.97 12.43 5.38
CA ALA A 156 4.07 12.03 3.98
C ALA A 156 3.22 12.95 3.07
N THR A 157 2.02 13.32 3.54
CA THR A 157 1.09 14.21 2.83
C THR A 157 1.61 15.64 2.70
N SER A 158 2.24 16.18 3.76
CA SER A 158 2.87 17.51 3.68
C SER A 158 4.04 17.52 2.71
N GLY A 159 4.85 16.46 2.69
CA GLY A 159 5.96 16.33 1.75
C GLY A 159 5.50 16.26 0.30
N GLU A 160 4.48 15.44 0.02
CA GLU A 160 3.85 15.35 -1.32
C GLU A 160 3.39 16.72 -1.82
N ARG A 161 2.66 17.46 -0.97
CA ARG A 161 2.15 18.80 -1.29
C ARG A 161 3.28 19.81 -1.50
N ALA A 162 4.33 19.75 -0.69
CA ALA A 162 5.51 20.61 -0.81
C ALA A 162 6.22 20.39 -2.15
N VAL A 163 6.46 19.13 -2.54
CA VAL A 163 7.03 18.78 -3.85
C VAL A 163 6.17 19.35 -4.98
N ARG A 164 4.85 19.12 -4.94
CA ARG A 164 3.91 19.62 -5.96
C ARG A 164 3.86 21.15 -6.03
N LEU A 165 4.08 21.85 -4.93
CA LEU A 165 4.19 23.31 -4.93
C LEU A 165 5.54 23.77 -5.49
N GLY A 166 6.64 23.13 -5.06
CA GLY A 166 8.00 23.44 -5.51
C GLY A 166 8.15 23.35 -7.03
N TYR A 167 7.63 22.29 -7.66
CA TYR A 167 7.66 22.18 -9.12
C TYR A 167 6.80 23.22 -9.86
N ARG A 168 5.68 23.65 -9.26
CA ARG A 168 4.86 24.75 -9.84
C ARG A 168 5.59 26.09 -9.75
N LEU A 169 6.27 26.35 -8.64
CA LEU A 169 7.09 27.57 -8.48
C LEU A 169 8.30 27.54 -9.42
N ALA A 170 9.01 26.42 -9.49
CA ALA A 170 10.17 26.27 -10.38
C ALA A 170 9.80 26.44 -11.86
N GLU A 171 8.60 26.00 -12.27
CA GLU A 171 8.08 26.26 -13.63
C GLU A 171 7.75 27.74 -13.83
N ALA A 172 7.08 28.38 -12.86
CA ALA A 172 6.76 29.81 -12.91
C ALA A 172 8.03 30.69 -13.00
N GLU A 173 9.10 30.28 -12.33
CA GLU A 173 10.42 30.91 -12.36
C GLU A 173 11.25 30.54 -13.59
N ARG A 174 10.78 29.61 -14.43
CA ARG A 174 11.51 29.04 -15.58
C ARG A 174 12.82 28.35 -15.22
N THR A 175 12.95 27.89 -13.97
CA THR A 175 14.05 27.03 -13.52
C THR A 175 13.91 25.61 -14.10
N VAL A 176 12.67 25.18 -14.32
CA VAL A 176 12.33 23.95 -15.04
C VAL A 176 11.40 24.27 -16.22
N THR A 177 11.48 23.46 -17.28
CA THR A 177 10.66 23.59 -18.49
C THR A 177 10.11 22.23 -18.92
N GLY A 178 8.95 22.25 -19.58
CA GLY A 178 8.31 21.03 -20.10
C GLY A 178 7.77 20.09 -19.02
N VAL A 179 7.53 20.60 -17.80
CA VAL A 179 7.10 19.79 -16.66
C VAL A 179 5.69 19.26 -16.88
N PRO A 180 5.48 17.95 -17.03
CA PRO A 180 4.14 17.40 -16.95
C PRO A 180 3.74 17.40 -15.47
N GLN A 181 3.03 18.45 -15.03
CA GLN A 181 2.61 18.60 -13.63
C GLN A 181 1.82 17.38 -13.11
N SER A 182 1.10 16.68 -14.01
CA SER A 182 0.43 15.41 -13.72
C SER A 182 1.42 14.28 -13.38
N VAL A 183 2.54 14.18 -14.10
CA VAL A 183 3.58 13.19 -13.86
C VAL A 183 4.25 13.44 -12.52
N VAL A 184 4.66 14.68 -12.24
CA VAL A 184 5.27 15.05 -10.95
C VAL A 184 4.30 14.77 -9.79
N ALA A 185 3.03 15.14 -9.93
CA ALA A 185 2.02 14.88 -8.92
C ALA A 185 1.82 13.38 -8.67
N HIS A 186 1.82 12.57 -9.72
CA HIS A 186 1.68 11.12 -9.62
C HIS A 186 2.89 10.46 -8.96
N VAL A 187 4.11 10.84 -9.37
CA VAL A 187 5.34 10.34 -8.74
C VAL A 187 5.38 10.73 -7.26
N ALA A 188 5.07 11.98 -6.93
CA ALA A 188 5.00 12.43 -5.54
C ALA A 188 3.96 11.65 -4.73
N SER A 189 2.80 11.31 -5.31
CA SER A 189 1.78 10.52 -4.62
C SER A 189 2.27 9.10 -4.34
N LEU A 190 2.89 8.42 -5.31
CA LEU A 190 3.42 7.06 -5.14
C LEU A 190 4.52 7.02 -4.06
N VAL A 191 5.44 7.98 -4.05
CA VAL A 191 6.48 8.09 -3.01
C VAL A 191 5.87 8.37 -1.63
N SER A 192 4.83 9.22 -1.56
CA SER A 192 4.08 9.48 -0.33
C SER A 192 3.36 8.23 0.19
N ASP A 193 2.68 7.50 -0.70
CA ASP A 193 1.95 6.28 -0.37
C ASP A 193 2.90 5.16 0.09
N ARG A 194 4.09 5.03 -0.53
CA ARG A 194 5.16 4.16 -0.05
C ARG A 194 5.57 4.47 1.38
N ARG A 195 5.79 5.75 1.70
CA ARG A 195 6.14 6.18 3.06
C ARG A 195 5.01 5.82 4.05
N ARG A 196 3.76 6.13 3.72
CA ARG A 196 2.60 5.83 4.59
C ARG A 196 2.47 4.33 4.84
N ALA A 197 2.57 3.51 3.79
CA ALA A 197 2.50 2.05 3.94
C ALA A 197 3.60 1.51 4.87
N ARG A 198 4.80 2.10 4.82
CA ARG A 198 5.91 1.76 5.74
C ARG A 198 5.64 2.18 7.18
N GLU A 199 5.07 3.36 7.38
CA GLU A 199 4.66 3.84 8.71
C GLU A 199 3.58 2.93 9.31
N ASP A 200 2.57 2.57 8.51
CA ASP A 200 1.47 1.69 8.90
C ASP A 200 1.94 0.29 9.26
N VAL A 201 2.81 -0.35 8.45
CA VAL A 201 3.35 -1.67 8.80
C VAL A 201 4.22 -1.61 10.05
N SER A 202 4.99 -0.53 10.24
CA SER A 202 5.80 -0.35 11.44
C SER A 202 4.94 -0.20 12.69
N LEU A 203 3.78 0.46 12.58
CA LEU A 203 2.80 0.56 13.65
C LEU A 203 2.14 -0.80 13.94
N LEU A 204 1.75 -1.52 12.89
CA LEU A 204 1.16 -2.85 12.97
C LEU A 204 2.08 -3.83 13.71
N LEU A 205 3.35 -3.94 13.27
CA LEU A 205 4.32 -4.86 13.85
C LEU A 205 4.62 -4.52 15.32
N ARG A 206 4.82 -3.24 15.65
CA ARG A 206 4.99 -2.82 17.05
C ARG A 206 3.78 -3.17 17.92
N THR A 207 2.58 -3.00 17.38
CA THR A 207 1.33 -3.32 18.09
C THR A 207 1.18 -4.83 18.29
N ALA A 208 1.58 -5.64 17.31
CA ALA A 208 1.58 -7.10 17.42
C ALA A 208 2.52 -7.57 18.54
N THR A 209 3.77 -7.09 18.54
CA THR A 209 4.75 -7.39 19.61
C THR A 209 4.25 -6.97 20.99
N GLN A 210 3.66 -5.77 21.13
CA GLN A 210 3.10 -5.31 22.40
C GLN A 210 1.94 -6.17 22.92
N ARG A 211 1.24 -6.87 22.03
CA ARG A 211 0.12 -7.75 22.36
C ARG A 211 0.52 -9.23 22.49
N GLY A 212 1.79 -9.58 22.27
CA GLY A 212 2.26 -10.97 22.25
C GLY A 212 1.63 -11.78 21.13
N LEU A 213 1.42 -11.15 19.98
CA LEU A 213 0.89 -11.77 18.75
C LEU A 213 2.01 -11.99 17.71
N ASP A 214 3.26 -11.97 18.16
CA ASP A 214 4.47 -12.09 17.33
C ASP A 214 5.03 -13.51 17.25
#